data_AF-A0A1C5S4Z0-F1
#
_entry.id   AF-A0A1C5S4Z0-F1
#
_cell.length_a   1.000
_cell.length_b   1.000
_cell.length_c   1.000
_cell.angle_alpha   90.00
_cell.angle_beta   90.00
_cell.angle_gamma   90.00
#
_symmetry.space_group_name_H-M   'P 1'
#
loop_
_entity.id
_entity.type
_entity.pdbx_description
1 polymer ?
#
loop_
_entity_poly.entity_id
_entity_poly.type
_entity_poly.pdbx_seq_one_letter_code
_entity_poly.pdbx_strand_id
1 'polypeptide(L)'
;MNNENNQNKQIGLRIRTARKEKGLNQTELANLLDKSLRTIQKYESGEIEVSIATINAIAKVLDCPSTYLIGYELERKPLSNLADVLQFFFQLDMIREIGFDIDVKRPPHYDGWQCSITFDGKDMSTELNQSLCLFLEDFKNIREEYKVYQRSFESYQEWQDKTLAYYSSVDLSDKKIEELSDTERIKRFNAIMNERYGKKES
;
A
#
# COMPACT_ATOMS: atom_id res chain seq x y z
N MET A 1 -2.28 23.10 7.56
CA MET A 1 -2.60 22.91 9.00
C MET A 1 -4.06 22.52 9.30
N ASN A 2 -5.03 22.63 8.37
CA ASN A 2 -6.43 22.22 8.65
C ASN A 2 -6.78 20.75 8.32
N ASN A 3 -6.02 20.06 7.47
CA ASN A 3 -6.34 18.67 7.07
C ASN A 3 -5.90 17.61 8.10
N GLU A 4 -4.68 17.69 8.63
CA GLU A 4 -4.18 16.71 9.64
C GLU A 4 -5.02 16.69 10.91
N ASN A 5 -5.41 17.88 11.40
CA ASN A 5 -6.31 18.01 12.56
C ASN A 5 -7.71 17.43 12.30
N ASN A 6 -8.16 17.38 11.05
CA ASN A 6 -9.44 16.76 10.71
C ASN A 6 -9.32 15.22 10.72
N GLN A 7 -8.23 14.68 10.17
CA GLN A 7 -7.97 13.24 10.16
C GLN A 7 -7.84 12.67 11.58
N ASN A 8 -7.05 13.31 12.45
CA ASN A 8 -6.92 12.90 13.85
C ASN A 8 -8.26 12.89 14.60
N LYS A 9 -9.13 13.86 14.32
CA LYS A 9 -10.49 13.90 14.87
C LYS A 9 -11.35 12.74 14.38
N GLN A 10 -11.28 12.38 13.09
CA GLN A 10 -12.03 11.24 12.57
C GLN A 10 -11.54 9.92 13.18
N ILE A 11 -10.23 9.74 13.31
CA ILE A 11 -9.65 8.57 14.00
C ILE A 11 -10.14 8.51 15.45
N GLY A 12 -10.07 9.63 16.17
CA GLY A 12 -10.57 9.74 17.55
C GLY A 12 -12.06 9.40 17.68
N LEU A 13 -12.89 9.86 16.73
CA LEU A 13 -14.30 9.51 16.66
C LEU A 13 -14.52 8.01 16.46
N ARG A 14 -13.79 7.37 15.54
CA ARG A 14 -13.91 5.91 15.30
C ARG A 14 -13.45 5.09 16.49
N ILE A 15 -12.36 5.48 17.16
CA ILE A 15 -11.91 4.86 18.42
C ILE A 15 -13.02 4.95 19.48
N ARG A 16 -13.60 6.14 19.64
CA ARG A 16 -14.68 6.37 20.62
C ARG A 16 -15.92 5.54 20.30
N THR A 17 -16.29 5.41 19.04
CA THR A 17 -17.42 4.60 18.59
C THR A 17 -17.18 3.12 18.89
N ALA A 18 -16.07 2.54 18.40
CA ALA A 18 -15.72 1.15 18.64
C ALA A 18 -15.61 0.82 20.14
N ARG A 19 -15.05 1.72 20.96
CA ARG A 19 -14.99 1.54 22.41
C ARG A 19 -16.39 1.41 23.03
N LYS A 20 -17.31 2.28 22.63
CA LYS A 20 -18.69 2.26 23.14
C LYS A 20 -19.45 1.03 22.69
N GLU A 21 -19.25 0.57 21.45
CA GLU A 21 -19.85 -0.67 20.94
C GLU A 21 -19.37 -1.90 21.71
N LYS A 22 -18.11 -1.90 22.15
CA LYS A 22 -17.56 -2.91 23.07
C LYS A 22 -18.01 -2.76 24.53
N GLY A 23 -18.79 -1.73 24.86
CA GLY A 23 -19.29 -1.49 26.21
C GLY A 23 -18.25 -0.97 27.21
N LEU A 24 -17.07 -0.53 26.74
CA LEU A 24 -15.99 -0.06 27.61
C LEU A 24 -16.13 1.44 27.90
N ASN A 25 -15.78 1.87 29.10
CA ASN A 25 -15.54 3.28 29.43
C ASN A 25 -14.08 3.70 29.13
N GLN A 26 -13.78 5.00 29.16
CA GLN A 26 -12.45 5.50 28.80
C GLN A 26 -11.36 5.01 29.77
N THR A 27 -11.68 4.84 31.05
CA THR A 27 -10.74 4.34 32.07
C THR A 27 -10.42 2.86 31.85
N GLU A 28 -11.42 2.05 31.50
CA GLU A 28 -11.22 0.64 31.16
C GLU A 28 -10.34 0.47 29.93
N LEU A 29 -10.60 1.24 28.86
CA LEU A 29 -9.75 1.23 27.67
C LEU A 29 -8.31 1.68 28.01
N ALA A 30 -8.16 2.70 28.86
CA ALA A 30 -6.86 3.18 29.31
C ALA A 30 -6.08 2.09 30.05
N ASN A 31 -6.73 1.38 30.99
CA ASN A 31 -6.14 0.29 31.74
C ASN A 31 -5.73 -0.88 30.83
N LEU A 32 -6.57 -1.26 29.86
CA LEU A 32 -6.29 -2.34 28.92
C LEU A 32 -5.10 -2.04 27.98
N LEU A 33 -4.83 -0.76 27.73
CA LEU A 33 -3.73 -0.29 26.87
C LEU A 33 -2.48 0.14 27.65
N ASP A 34 -2.49 0.04 28.98
CA ASP A 34 -1.45 0.58 29.87
C ASP A 34 -1.15 2.07 29.57
N LYS A 35 -2.21 2.88 29.50
CA LYS A 35 -2.15 4.33 29.24
C LYS A 35 -2.95 5.10 30.28
N SER A 36 -2.67 6.40 30.40
CA SER A 36 -3.47 7.27 31.26
C SER A 36 -4.85 7.56 30.64
N LEU A 37 -5.87 7.75 31.48
CA LEU A 37 -7.20 8.22 31.05
C LEU A 37 -7.09 9.48 30.16
N ARG A 38 -6.21 10.41 30.56
CA ARG A 38 -5.97 11.65 29.83
C ARG A 38 -5.44 11.39 28.41
N THR A 39 -4.60 10.37 28.24
CA THR A 39 -4.09 9.97 26.92
C THR A 39 -5.21 9.47 26.02
N ILE A 40 -6.09 8.59 26.53
CA ILE A 40 -7.25 8.10 25.77
C ILE A 40 -8.21 9.23 25.40
N GLN A 41 -8.44 10.18 26.30
CA GLN A 41 -9.25 11.37 26.03
C GLN A 41 -8.67 12.20 24.88
N LYS A 42 -7.35 12.40 24.86
CA LYS A 42 -6.65 13.12 23.79
C LYS A 42 -6.69 12.38 22.46
N TYR A 43 -6.62 11.05 22.47
CA TYR A 43 -6.81 10.24 21.26
C TYR A 43 -8.23 10.39 20.73
N GLU A 44 -9.26 10.22 21.57
CA GLU A 44 -10.67 10.31 21.15
C GLU A 44 -11.10 11.72 20.71
N SER A 45 -10.46 12.77 21.23
CA SER A 45 -10.70 14.16 20.80
C SER A 45 -9.92 14.56 19.56
N GLY A 46 -8.93 13.75 19.13
CA GLY A 46 -7.99 14.10 18.07
C GLY A 46 -7.02 15.22 18.47
N GLU A 47 -6.82 15.49 19.77
CA GLU A 47 -5.86 16.49 20.26
C GLU A 47 -4.41 16.07 20.01
N ILE A 48 -4.15 14.76 20.02
CA ILE A 48 -2.84 14.20 19.69
C ILE A 48 -2.97 13.10 18.65
N GLU A 49 -1.94 12.96 17.82
CA GLU A 49 -1.84 11.88 16.84
C GLU A 49 -1.68 10.52 17.54
N VAL A 50 -2.29 9.49 16.94
CA VAL A 50 -2.22 8.11 17.42
C VAL A 50 -1.29 7.34 16.50
N SER A 51 -0.16 6.84 17.03
CA SER A 51 0.78 6.06 16.22
C SER A 51 0.15 4.77 15.69
N ILE A 52 0.61 4.28 14.55
CA ILE A 52 0.11 3.03 13.95
C ILE A 52 0.21 1.82 14.90
N ALA A 53 1.29 1.76 15.69
CA ALA A 53 1.45 0.73 16.72
C ALA A 53 0.36 0.82 17.81
N THR A 54 -0.01 2.05 18.20
CA THR A 54 -1.08 2.29 19.16
C THR A 54 -2.45 1.99 18.54
N ILE A 55 -2.68 2.35 17.27
CA ILE A 55 -3.89 1.98 16.54
C ILE A 55 -4.07 0.46 16.52
N ASN A 56 -3.02 -0.30 16.21
CA ASN A 56 -3.07 -1.77 16.20
C ASN A 56 -3.38 -2.36 17.58
N ALA A 57 -2.83 -1.76 18.64
CA ALA A 57 -3.14 -2.17 20.02
C ALA A 57 -4.61 -1.86 20.39
N ILE A 58 -5.09 -0.66 20.04
CA ILE A 58 -6.49 -0.26 20.24
C ILE A 58 -7.42 -1.19 19.47
N ALA A 59 -7.15 -1.43 18.18
CA ALA A 59 -7.92 -2.32 17.31
C ALA A 59 -8.09 -3.71 17.93
N LYS A 60 -6.99 -4.29 18.46
CA LYS A 60 -7.01 -5.57 19.17
C LYS A 60 -7.86 -5.52 20.44
N VAL A 61 -7.69 -4.50 21.28
CA VAL A 61 -8.49 -4.33 22.51
C VAL A 61 -9.96 -4.10 22.19
N LEU A 62 -10.27 -3.44 21.07
CA LEU A 62 -11.62 -3.13 20.63
C LEU A 62 -12.25 -4.20 19.72
N ASP A 63 -11.49 -5.24 19.36
CA ASP A 63 -11.95 -6.32 18.46
C ASP A 63 -12.53 -5.78 17.13
N CYS A 64 -11.77 -4.89 16.49
CA CYS A 64 -12.11 -4.31 15.19
C CYS A 64 -10.86 -4.20 14.30
N PRO A 65 -11.01 -4.11 12.96
CA PRO A 65 -9.88 -3.91 12.07
C PRO A 65 -9.18 -2.56 12.29
N SER A 66 -7.84 -2.54 12.23
CA SER A 66 -7.06 -1.28 12.26
C SER A 66 -7.44 -0.33 11.12
N THR A 67 -7.79 -0.89 9.96
CA THR A 67 -8.28 -0.18 8.77
C THR A 67 -9.57 0.59 9.06
N TYR A 68 -10.47 0.05 9.89
CA TYR A 68 -11.65 0.79 10.33
C TYR A 68 -11.26 2.03 11.13
N LEU A 69 -10.37 1.90 12.13
CA LEU A 69 -9.99 3.02 13.00
C LEU A 69 -9.37 4.19 12.23
N ILE A 70 -8.50 3.90 11.27
CA ILE A 70 -7.86 4.94 10.44
C ILE A 70 -8.77 5.47 9.33
N GLY A 71 -9.87 4.77 9.02
CA GLY A 71 -10.78 5.14 7.95
C GLY A 71 -10.36 4.74 6.57
N TYR A 72 -9.55 3.70 6.50
CA TYR A 72 -9.29 3.06 5.24
C TYR A 72 -10.56 2.31 4.82
N GLU A 73 -11.38 2.96 4.00
CA GLU A 73 -12.52 2.32 3.37
C GLU A 73 -11.98 1.33 2.33
N LEU A 74 -12.16 0.05 2.63
CA LEU A 74 -11.98 -1.03 1.65
C LEU A 74 -13.09 -0.90 0.61
N GLU A 75 -13.02 0.10 -0.28
CA GLU A 75 -13.76 0.11 -1.53
C GLU A 75 -13.21 -1.03 -2.40
N ARG A 76 -13.59 -2.26 -2.07
CA ARG A 76 -13.26 -3.41 -2.89
C ARG A 76 -14.03 -3.24 -4.19
N LYS A 77 -13.38 -2.70 -5.22
CA LYS A 77 -13.81 -2.95 -6.59
C LYS A 77 -13.49 -4.43 -6.86
N PRO A 78 -14.49 -5.33 -6.91
CA PRO A 78 -14.21 -6.75 -7.08
C PRO A 78 -13.53 -6.95 -8.43
N LEU A 79 -12.37 -7.61 -8.43
CA LEU A 79 -11.76 -8.09 -9.66
C LEU A 79 -12.59 -9.28 -10.14
N SER A 80 -13.49 -9.01 -11.07
CA SER A 80 -14.50 -9.95 -11.54
C SER A 80 -14.09 -10.66 -12.82
N ASN A 81 -13.21 -10.03 -13.60
CA ASN A 81 -12.78 -10.51 -14.90
C ASN A 81 -11.33 -10.11 -15.21
N LEU A 82 -10.79 -10.61 -16.31
CA LEU A 82 -9.41 -10.34 -16.72
C LEU A 82 -9.17 -8.85 -17.02
N ALA A 83 -10.15 -8.12 -17.55
CA ALA A 83 -9.97 -6.68 -17.82
C ALA A 83 -9.75 -5.88 -16.53
N ASP A 84 -10.36 -6.28 -15.41
CA ASP A 84 -10.10 -5.65 -14.11
C ASP A 84 -8.64 -5.86 -13.68
N VAL A 85 -8.09 -7.05 -13.93
CA VAL A 85 -6.67 -7.36 -13.66
C VAL A 85 -5.75 -6.57 -14.59
N LEU A 86 -6.07 -6.45 -15.88
CA LEU A 86 -5.29 -5.65 -16.82
C LEU A 86 -5.34 -4.16 -16.48
N GLN A 87 -6.51 -3.66 -16.05
CA GLN A 87 -6.69 -2.29 -15.61
C GLN A 87 -5.81 -1.96 -14.41
N PHE A 88 -5.64 -2.89 -13.47
CA PHE A 88 -4.70 -2.73 -12.36
C PHE A 88 -3.26 -2.52 -12.87
N PHE A 89 -2.80 -3.29 -13.86
CA PHE A 89 -1.47 -3.09 -14.42
C PHE A 89 -1.30 -1.73 -15.11
N PHE A 90 -2.33 -1.25 -15.82
CA PHE A 90 -2.31 0.09 -16.42
C PHE A 90 -2.28 1.20 -15.36
N GLN A 91 -3.01 1.03 -14.25
CA GLN A 91 -2.96 1.96 -13.13
C GLN A 91 -1.59 1.91 -12.44
N LEU A 92 -1.03 0.71 -12.26
CA LEU A 92 0.30 0.53 -11.67
C LEU A 92 1.39 1.22 -12.49
N ASP A 93 1.35 1.10 -13.82
CA ASP A 93 2.28 1.80 -14.71
C ASP A 93 2.13 3.32 -14.66
N MET A 94 0.98 3.84 -14.21
CA MET A 94 0.76 5.27 -14.10
C MET A 94 1.19 5.87 -12.77
N ILE A 95 1.54 5.07 -11.77
CA ILE A 95 2.01 5.56 -10.46
C ILE A 95 3.43 6.11 -10.60
N ARG A 96 3.66 7.35 -10.17
CA ARG A 96 4.98 8.01 -10.24
C ARG A 96 5.97 7.42 -9.26
N GLU A 97 5.52 7.07 -8.07
CA GLU A 97 6.37 6.66 -6.95
C GLU A 97 6.88 5.21 -7.05
N ILE A 98 6.34 4.43 -8.00
CA ILE A 98 6.65 3.01 -8.22
C ILE A 98 7.14 2.83 -9.65
N GLY A 99 8.31 2.21 -9.80
CA GLY A 99 8.87 1.83 -11.10
C GLY A 99 9.14 0.34 -11.15
N PHE A 100 8.92 -0.25 -12.31
CA PHE A 100 9.16 -1.67 -12.50
C PHE A 100 9.60 -1.97 -13.93
N ASP A 101 10.35 -3.06 -14.04
CA ASP A 101 10.70 -3.67 -15.32
C ASP A 101 9.86 -4.91 -15.56
N ILE A 102 9.67 -5.26 -16.83
CA ILE A 102 9.03 -6.51 -17.24
C ILE A 102 10.05 -7.37 -17.97
N ASP A 103 10.39 -8.50 -17.38
CA ASP A 103 11.23 -9.52 -17.99
C ASP A 103 10.36 -10.55 -18.71
N VAL A 104 10.70 -10.87 -19.96
CA VAL A 104 9.98 -11.85 -20.77
C VAL A 104 10.92 -12.94 -21.24
N LYS A 105 10.63 -14.19 -20.87
CA LYS A 105 11.28 -15.40 -21.36
C LYS A 105 10.29 -16.15 -22.25
N ARG A 106 10.65 -16.37 -23.51
CA ARG A 106 9.79 -17.06 -24.50
C ARG A 106 10.61 -17.92 -25.48
N PRO A 107 9.99 -18.93 -26.11
CA PRO A 107 10.63 -19.72 -27.16
C PRO A 107 10.98 -18.87 -28.40
N PRO A 108 12.01 -19.27 -29.18
CA PRO A 108 12.83 -20.49 -29.02
C PRO A 108 14.01 -20.34 -28.05
N HIS A 109 14.25 -19.14 -27.50
CA HIS A 109 15.44 -18.86 -26.70
C HIS A 109 15.37 -19.43 -25.28
N TYR A 110 14.19 -19.77 -24.79
CA TYR A 110 13.94 -20.33 -23.47
C TYR A 110 12.94 -21.49 -23.56
N ASP A 111 13.12 -22.47 -22.68
CA ASP A 111 12.16 -23.55 -22.47
C ASP A 111 10.94 -23.00 -21.73
N GLY A 112 9.88 -22.71 -22.48
CA GLY A 112 8.61 -22.20 -21.96
C GLY A 112 8.43 -20.69 -22.08
N TRP A 113 7.26 -20.22 -21.64
CA TRP A 113 6.90 -18.81 -21.67
C TRP A 113 6.58 -18.32 -20.26
N GLN A 114 7.36 -17.35 -19.79
CA GLN A 114 7.19 -16.69 -18.50
C GLN A 114 7.38 -15.18 -18.66
N CYS A 115 6.57 -14.42 -17.94
CA CYS A 115 6.81 -12.99 -17.71
C CYS A 115 6.95 -12.76 -16.20
N SER A 116 7.85 -11.86 -15.80
CA SER A 116 7.99 -11.41 -14.42
C SER A 116 8.06 -9.89 -14.37
N ILE A 117 7.53 -9.33 -13.29
CA ILE A 117 7.67 -7.91 -12.96
C ILE A 117 8.73 -7.80 -11.88
N THR A 118 9.69 -6.91 -12.09
CA THR A 118 10.83 -6.69 -11.21
C THR A 118 10.79 -5.26 -10.68
N PHE A 119 10.86 -5.11 -9.36
CA PHE A 119 10.99 -3.82 -8.68
C PHE A 119 12.42 -3.69 -8.15
N ASP A 120 13.16 -2.67 -8.58
CA ASP A 120 14.49 -2.39 -8.04
C ASP A 120 14.36 -1.50 -6.79
N GLY A 121 14.52 -2.12 -5.61
CA GLY A 121 14.48 -1.42 -4.33
C GLY A 121 15.63 -0.43 -4.09
N LYS A 122 16.62 -0.38 -4.98
CA LYS A 122 17.72 0.60 -4.96
C LYS A 122 17.59 1.68 -6.03
N ASP A 123 16.55 1.64 -6.85
CA ASP A 123 16.29 2.69 -7.82
C ASP A 123 15.96 4.00 -7.12
N MET A 124 16.88 4.97 -7.23
CA MET A 124 16.73 6.29 -6.61
C MET A 124 15.73 7.19 -7.34
N SER A 125 15.23 6.78 -8.51
CA SER A 125 14.24 7.54 -9.28
C SER A 125 12.80 7.35 -8.77
N THR A 126 12.56 6.35 -7.92
CA THR A 126 11.24 5.99 -7.40
C THR A 126 11.25 5.98 -5.88
N GLU A 127 10.26 6.62 -5.27
CA GLU A 127 10.25 6.87 -3.82
C GLU A 127 9.77 5.65 -3.00
N LEU A 128 9.02 4.72 -3.61
CA LEU A 128 8.35 3.64 -2.90
C LEU A 128 8.82 2.22 -3.27
N ASN A 129 9.76 2.06 -4.20
CA ASN A 129 10.25 0.73 -4.56
C ASN A 129 10.87 -0.04 -3.38
N GLN A 130 11.64 0.63 -2.52
CA GLN A 130 12.19 -0.02 -1.32
C GLN A 130 11.10 -0.57 -0.40
N SER A 131 10.08 0.25 -0.12
CA SER A 131 8.91 -0.14 0.69
C SER A 131 8.16 -1.31 0.06
N LEU A 132 7.99 -1.28 -1.26
CA LEU A 132 7.33 -2.37 -1.99
C LEU A 132 8.15 -3.67 -1.96
N CYS A 133 9.48 -3.60 -2.08
CA CYS A 133 10.36 -4.76 -1.92
C CYS A 133 10.23 -5.38 -0.53
N LEU A 134 10.26 -4.57 0.52
CA LEU A 134 10.06 -5.04 1.91
C LEU A 134 8.70 -5.72 2.07
N PHE A 135 7.62 -5.12 1.54
CA PHE A 135 6.30 -5.73 1.53
C PHE A 135 6.29 -7.08 0.79
N LEU A 136 6.89 -7.17 -0.40
CA LEU A 136 6.90 -8.39 -1.21
C LEU A 136 7.70 -9.52 -0.54
N GLU A 137 8.78 -9.18 0.17
CA GLU A 137 9.54 -10.14 0.98
C GLU A 137 8.68 -10.72 2.11
N ASP A 138 8.02 -9.86 2.89
CA ASP A 138 7.10 -10.27 3.95
C ASP A 138 5.92 -11.08 3.39
N PHE A 139 5.30 -10.60 2.31
CA PHE A 139 4.17 -11.25 1.67
C PHE A 139 4.53 -12.65 1.17
N LYS A 140 5.72 -12.81 0.56
CA LYS A 140 6.26 -14.12 0.14
C LYS A 140 6.36 -15.09 1.32
N ASN A 141 6.91 -14.65 2.45
CA ASN A 141 7.07 -15.53 3.61
C ASN A 141 5.70 -15.91 4.18
N ILE A 142 4.84 -14.93 4.41
CA ILE A 142 3.53 -15.12 5.06
C ILE A 142 2.58 -15.96 4.19
N ARG A 143 2.60 -15.79 2.86
CA ARG A 143 1.77 -16.61 1.96
C ARG A 143 2.21 -18.07 1.93
N GLU A 144 3.51 -18.36 2.04
CA GLU A 144 4.01 -19.73 2.09
C GLU A 144 3.64 -20.38 3.43
N GLU A 145 3.80 -19.68 4.55
CA GLU A 145 3.33 -20.13 5.87
C GLU A 145 1.83 -20.44 5.87
N TYR A 146 1.02 -19.58 5.26
CA TYR A 146 -0.43 -19.81 5.12
C TYR A 146 -0.74 -21.03 4.25
N LYS A 147 -0.05 -21.19 3.12
CA LYS A 147 -0.21 -22.33 2.19
C LYS A 147 0.10 -23.67 2.85
N VAL A 148 1.06 -23.71 3.78
CA VAL A 148 1.41 -24.92 4.55
C VAL A 148 0.66 -25.03 5.88
N TYR A 149 -0.40 -24.23 6.09
CA TYR A 149 -1.26 -24.22 7.29
C TYR A 149 -0.54 -23.89 8.60
N GLN A 150 0.67 -23.32 8.55
CA GLN A 150 1.38 -22.83 9.74
C GLN A 150 0.70 -21.58 10.33
N ARG A 151 -0.09 -20.86 9.52
CA ARG A 151 -0.88 -19.70 9.92
C ARG A 151 -2.37 -19.94 9.75
N SER A 152 -3.17 -19.46 10.71
CA SER A 152 -4.62 -19.41 10.57
C SER A 152 -5.07 -18.33 9.59
N PHE A 153 -6.28 -18.47 9.06
CA PHE A 153 -6.92 -17.46 8.22
C PHE A 153 -7.08 -16.12 8.96
N GLU A 154 -7.49 -16.15 10.23
CA GLU A 154 -7.62 -14.96 11.08
C GLU A 154 -6.29 -14.21 11.23
N SER A 155 -5.19 -14.93 11.51
CA SER A 155 -3.85 -14.31 11.61
C SER A 155 -3.36 -13.72 10.28
N TYR A 156 -3.76 -14.34 9.16
CA TYR A 156 -3.48 -13.81 7.83
C TYR A 156 -4.27 -12.52 7.54
N GLN A 157 -5.56 -12.48 7.87
CA GLN A 157 -6.38 -11.28 7.77
C GLN A 157 -5.88 -10.16 8.68
N GLU A 158 -5.52 -10.47 9.93
CA GLU A 158 -4.95 -9.50 10.86
C GLU A 158 -3.66 -8.87 10.31
N TRP A 159 -2.81 -9.67 9.65
CA TRP A 159 -1.63 -9.13 8.97
C TRP A 159 -2.00 -8.21 7.80
N GLN A 160 -2.97 -8.61 6.97
CA GLN A 160 -3.46 -7.77 5.87
C GLN A 160 -3.95 -6.42 6.39
N ASP A 161 -4.80 -6.41 7.42
CA ASP A 161 -5.35 -5.18 8.00
C ASP A 161 -4.26 -4.27 8.58
N LYS A 162 -3.28 -4.85 9.29
CA LYS A 162 -2.15 -4.08 9.84
C LYS A 162 -1.27 -3.48 8.75
N THR A 163 -0.99 -4.23 7.69
CA THR A 163 -0.17 -3.78 6.57
C THR A 163 -0.87 -2.68 5.78
N LEU A 164 -2.16 -2.86 5.46
CA LEU A 164 -2.97 -1.82 4.82
C LEU A 164 -3.03 -0.55 5.68
N ALA A 165 -3.18 -0.72 6.99
CA ALA A 165 -3.20 0.40 7.90
C ALA A 165 -1.87 1.16 7.97
N TYR A 166 -0.74 0.45 7.86
CA TYR A 166 0.58 1.06 7.86
C TYR A 166 0.82 1.93 6.62
N TYR A 167 0.37 1.48 5.45
CA TYR A 167 0.58 2.21 4.19
C TYR A 167 -0.56 3.17 3.83
N SER A 168 -1.64 3.25 4.61
CA SER A 168 -2.83 4.04 4.24
C SER A 168 -2.58 5.55 4.17
N SER A 169 -1.52 6.05 4.80
CA SER A 169 -1.13 7.47 4.76
C SER A 169 -0.08 7.77 3.70
N VAL A 170 0.34 6.78 2.92
CA VAL A 170 1.30 6.95 1.84
C VAL A 170 0.54 7.25 0.56
N ASP A 171 0.57 8.53 0.17
CA ASP A 171 -0.12 8.99 -1.04
C ASP A 171 0.63 8.58 -2.31
N LEU A 172 -0.13 8.34 -3.37
CA LEU A 172 0.37 8.07 -4.71
C LEU A 172 -0.08 9.17 -5.66
N SER A 173 0.72 9.43 -6.70
CA SER A 173 0.38 10.39 -7.75
C SER A 173 0.61 9.82 -9.13
N ASP A 174 -0.15 10.32 -10.10
CA ASP A 174 -0.02 9.88 -11.49
C ASP A 174 1.21 10.52 -12.17
N LYS A 175 1.89 9.75 -13.01
CA LYS A 175 2.93 10.26 -13.92
C LYS A 175 2.30 11.30 -14.85
N LYS A 176 3.07 12.34 -15.17
CA LYS A 176 2.64 13.33 -16.17
C LYS A 176 2.62 12.68 -17.55
N ILE A 177 1.45 12.65 -18.17
CA ILE A 177 1.29 12.21 -19.56
C ILE A 177 1.73 13.37 -20.47
N GLU A 178 2.71 13.12 -21.32
CA GLU A 178 3.10 14.05 -22.38
C GLU A 178 2.29 13.73 -23.64
N GLU A 179 1.31 14.57 -23.97
CA GLU A 179 0.60 14.47 -25.25
C GLU A 179 1.46 15.06 -26.37
N LEU A 180 2.08 14.18 -27.15
CA LEU A 180 2.89 14.54 -28.32
C LEU A 180 2.09 14.37 -29.61
N SER A 181 2.28 15.27 -30.57
CA SER A 181 1.85 15.03 -31.94
C SER A 181 2.59 13.82 -32.51
N ASP A 182 1.97 13.11 -33.46
CA ASP A 182 2.62 11.97 -34.12
C ASP A 182 3.98 12.32 -34.73
N THR A 183 4.09 13.52 -35.31
CA THR A 183 5.34 14.03 -35.88
C THR A 183 6.45 14.16 -34.83
N GLU A 184 6.15 14.71 -33.65
CA GLU A 184 7.13 14.89 -32.58
C GLU A 184 7.47 13.54 -31.91
N ARG A 185 6.48 12.67 -31.72
CA ARG A 185 6.67 11.31 -31.20
C ARG A 185 7.64 10.50 -32.08
N ILE A 186 7.44 10.53 -33.40
CA ILE A 186 8.32 9.83 -34.36
C ILE A 186 9.74 10.41 -34.32
N LYS A 187 9.87 11.75 -34.26
CA LYS A 187 11.17 12.43 -34.19
C LYS A 187 11.97 12.00 -32.95
N ARG A 188 11.33 11.99 -31.77
CA ARG A 188 11.99 11.56 -30.53
C ARG A 188 12.35 10.08 -30.52
N PHE A 189 11.46 9.22 -31.03
CA PHE A 189 11.76 7.80 -31.19
C PHE A 189 13.04 7.58 -32.02
N ASN A 190 13.13 8.23 -33.18
CA ASN A 190 14.31 8.12 -34.05
C ASN A 190 15.59 8.62 -33.35
N ALA A 191 15.50 9.71 -32.57
CA ALA A 191 16.63 10.21 -31.80
C ALA A 191 17.13 9.19 -30.76
N ILE A 192 16.21 8.59 -29.98
CA ILE A 192 16.55 7.57 -28.96
C ILE A 192 17.17 6.32 -29.62
N MET A 193 16.61 5.86 -30.75
CA MET A 193 17.14 4.70 -31.45
C MET A 193 18.54 4.96 -32.02
N ASN A 194 18.77 6.14 -32.59
CA ASN A 194 20.10 6.53 -33.07
C ASN A 194 21.11 6.67 -31.93
N GLU A 195 20.71 7.16 -30.75
CA GLU A 195 21.59 7.20 -29.59
C GLU A 195 21.95 5.80 -29.08
N ARG A 196 20.97 4.91 -29.01
CA ARG A 196 21.12 3.56 -28.45
C ARG A 196 21.84 2.59 -29.37
N TYR A 197 21.71 2.75 -30.70
CA TYR A 197 22.23 1.80 -31.69
C TYR A 197 23.09 2.43 -32.79
N GLY A 198 23.12 3.75 -32.93
CA GLY A 198 23.85 4.46 -33.99
C GLY A 198 25.36 4.63 -33.75
N LYS A 199 25.89 4.25 -32.58
CA LYS A 199 27.35 4.16 -32.32
C LYS A 199 27.93 2.79 -32.66
N LYS A 200 27.49 2.19 -33.77
CA LYS A 200 28.18 1.08 -34.43
C LYS A 200 28.36 1.41 -35.90
N GLU A 201 29.27 2.33 -36.20
CA GLU A 201 29.99 2.37 -37.47
C GLU A 201 31.20 3.32 -37.31
N SER A 202 32.37 2.81 -37.74
CA SER A 202 33.75 3.33 -37.62
C SER A 202 34.48 3.04 -36.30
#